data_AF-A0A7T5JRI7-F1
#
_entry.id   AF-A0A7T5JRI7-F1
#
_cell.length_a   1.000
_cell.length_b   1.000
_cell.length_c   1.000
_cell.angle_alpha   90.00
_cell.angle_beta   90.00
_cell.angle_gamma   90.00
#
_symmetry.space_group_name_H-M   'P 1'
#
loop_
_entity.id
_entity.type
_entity.pdbx_description
1 polymer ?
#
loop_
_entity_poly.entity_id
_entity_poly.type
_entity_poly.pdbx_seq_one_letter_code
_entity_poly.pdbx_strand_id
1 'polypeptide(L)' 'MRKSVTLAYVLWFFLGYLGFHRMYCGRVTSGVAMLCCSVVGLFTSPFLLGHILFFIVGIWWLVDLFLTARMAM' A
#
# COMPACT_ATOMS: atom_id res chain seq x y z
N MET A 1 1.61 -22.06 1.36
CA MET A 1 1.98 -21.39 2.62
C MET A 1 0.80 -20.52 3.05
N ARG A 2 0.12 -20.84 4.15
CA ARG A 2 -0.95 -19.99 4.70
C ARG A 2 -0.30 -18.69 5.20
N LYS A 3 -0.61 -17.56 4.57
CA LYS A 3 -0.13 -16.25 5.01
C LYS A 3 -0.98 -15.82 6.20
N SER A 4 -0.35 -15.21 7.22
CA SER A 4 -1.10 -14.77 8.41
C SER A 4 -1.88 -13.51 8.08
N VAL A 5 -3.21 -13.59 8.15
CA VAL A 5 -4.13 -12.45 7.95
C VAL A 5 -3.80 -11.33 8.93
N THR A 6 -3.52 -11.68 10.19
CA THR A 6 -3.10 -10.73 11.22
C THR A 6 -1.83 -9.99 10.80
N LEU A 7 -0.82 -10.72 10.29
CA LEU A 7 0.42 -10.10 9.85
C LEU A 7 0.19 -9.19 8.63
N ALA A 8 -0.68 -9.58 7.70
CA ALA A 8 -1.04 -8.75 6.56
C ALA A 8 -1.67 -7.41 6.99
N TYR A 9 -2.54 -7.42 8.01
CA TYR A 9 -3.12 -6.19 8.58
C TYR A 9 -2.11 -5.35 9.37
N VAL A 10 -1.18 -5.98 10.08
CA VAL A 10 -0.08 -5.26 10.74
C VAL A 10 0.79 -4.53 9.71
N LEU A 11 1.15 -5.21 8.61
CA LEU A 11 1.88 -4.58 7.51
C LEU A 11 1.05 -3.48 6.84
N TRP A 12 -0.27 -3.67 6.69
CA TRP A 12 -1.15 -2.67 6.10
C TRP A 12 -1.23 -1.41 6.97
N PHE A 13 -1.28 -1.54 8.30
CA PHE A 13 -1.39 -0.38 9.19
C PHE A 13 -0.08 0.41 9.27
N PHE A 14 1.05 -0.25 9.51
CA PHE A 14 2.34 0.44 9.70
C PHE A 14 3.06 0.77 8.38
N LEU A 15 2.97 -0.12 7.40
CA LEU A 15 3.74 -0.09 6.16
C LEU A 15 2.82 0.01 4.92
N GLY A 16 1.56 0.40 5.11
CA GLY A 16 0.53 0.41 4.07
C GLY A 16 0.84 1.31 2.89
N TYR A 17 1.34 2.53 3.15
CA TYR A 17 1.76 3.46 2.10
C TYR A 17 2.94 2.92 1.27
N LEU A 18 3.73 2.00 1.83
CA LEU A 18 4.84 1.37 1.12
C LEU A 18 4.41 0.13 0.32
N GLY A 19 3.17 -0.34 0.47
CA GLY A 19 2.64 -1.48 -0.27
C GLY A 19 3.18 -2.85 0.17
N PHE A 20 3.85 -2.94 1.32
CA PHE A 20 4.47 -4.20 1.77
C PHE A 20 3.45 -5.29 2.14
N HIS A 21 2.25 -4.93 2.59
CA HIS A 21 1.15 -5.89 2.80
C HIS A 21 0.75 -6.59 1.51
N ARG A 22 0.75 -5.89 0.36
CA ARG A 22 0.50 -6.49 -0.97
C ARG A 22 1.64 -7.42 -1.37
N MET A 23 2.88 -7.03 -1.14
CA MET A 23 4.05 -7.87 -1.44
C MET A 23 4.04 -9.15 -0.59
N TYR A 24 3.66 -9.04 0.68
CA TYR A 24 3.51 -10.19 1.59
C TYR A 24 2.46 -11.18 1.10
N CYS A 25 1.32 -10.69 0.58
CA CYS A 25 0.26 -11.50 -0.01
C CYS A 25 0.55 -11.97 -1.45
N GLY A 26 1.78 -11.80 -1.96
CA GLY A 26 2.20 -12.28 -3.28
C GLY A 26 1.88 -11.33 -4.44
N ARG A 27 1.35 -10.13 -4.18
CA ARG A 27 0.99 -9.12 -5.18
C ARG A 27 2.09 -8.08 -5.34
N VAL A 28 3.28 -8.55 -5.71
CA VAL A 28 4.53 -7.76 -5.77
C VAL A 28 4.42 -6.57 -6.72
N THR A 29 3.94 -6.78 -7.95
CA THR A 29 3.82 -5.70 -8.97
C THR A 29 3.02 -4.50 -8.43
N SER A 30 1.87 -4.79 -7.83
CA SER A 30 1.00 -3.75 -7.30
C SER A 30 1.50 -3.12 -6.00
N GLY A 31 2.27 -3.86 -5.20
CA GLY A 31 2.96 -3.32 -4.02
C GLY A 31 4.10 -2.38 -4.41
N VAL A 32 4.89 -2.75 -5.42
CA VAL A 32 5.95 -1.90 -5.98
C VAL A 32 5.38 -0.64 -6.63
N ALA A 33 4.26 -0.74 -7.35
CA ALA A 33 3.58 0.44 -7.88
C ALA A 33 3.18 1.43 -6.78
N MET A 34 2.63 0.92 -5.67
CA MET A 34 2.27 1.73 -4.50
C MET A 34 3.50 2.38 -3.86
N LEU A 35 4.59 1.62 -3.69
CA LEU A 35 5.88 2.13 -3.22
C LEU A 35 6.39 3.28 -4.12
N CYS A 36 6.41 3.07 -5.44
CA CYS A 36 6.84 4.08 -6.40
C CYS A 36 5.95 5.34 -6.32
N CYS A 37 4.63 5.20 -6.25
CA CYS A 37 3.72 6.34 -6.09
C CYS A 37 3.97 7.10 -4.79
N SER A 38 4.21 6.41 -3.68
CA SER A 38 4.52 7.03 -2.39
C SER A 38 5.89 7.72 -2.38
N VAL A 39 6.90 7.12 -2.98
CA VAL A 39 8.25 7.70 -3.09
C VAL A 39 8.23 8.91 -4.02
N VAL A 40 7.62 8.80 -5.20
CA VAL A 40 7.46 9.95 -6.12
C VAL A 40 6.61 11.03 -5.47
N GLY A 41 5.53 10.67 -4.77
CA GLY A 41 4.70 11.59 -4.00
C GLY A 41 5.49 12.33 -2.93
N LEU A 42 6.42 11.65 -2.25
CA LEU A 42 7.32 12.26 -1.27
C LEU A 42 8.27 13.27 -1.92
N PHE A 43 8.94 12.90 -3.02
CA PHE A 43 9.86 13.80 -3.72
C PHE A 43 9.17 14.99 -4.38
N THR A 44 7.92 14.80 -4.84
CA THR A 44 7.10 15.85 -5.42
C THR A 44 6.23 16.58 -4.39
N SER A 45 6.32 16.22 -3.10
CA SER A 45 5.54 16.82 -2.00
C SER A 45 5.72 18.33 -1.82
N PRO A 46 6.89 18.95 -2.10
CA PRO A 46 7.00 20.41 -2.08
C PRO A 46 6.09 21.10 -3.11
N PHE A 47 5.64 20.35 -4.12
CA PHE A 47 4.66 20.79 -5.11
C PHE A 47 3.28 20.19 -4.80
N LEU A 48 2.23 20.85 -5.29
CA LEU A 48 0.84 20.36 -5.13
C LEU A 48 0.65 18.94 -5.70
N LEU A 49 1.47 18.53 -6.66
CA LEU A 49 1.44 17.20 -7.28
C LEU A 49 1.68 16.07 -6.27
N GLY A 50 2.61 16.24 -5.33
CA GLY A 50 2.88 15.20 -4.33
C GLY A 50 1.70 14.95 -3.41
N HIS A 51 0.96 16.01 -3.05
CA HIS A 51 -0.28 15.87 -2.28
C HIS A 51 -1.37 15.10 -3.05
N ILE A 52 -1.51 15.32 -4.35
CA ILE A 52 -2.46 14.56 -5.18
C ILE A 52 -2.07 13.08 -5.20
N LEU A 53 -0.79 12.76 -5.37
CA LEU A 53 -0.30 11.39 -5.35
C LEU A 53 -0.53 10.71 -3.99
N PHE A 54 -0.21 11.40 -2.88
CA PHE A 54 -0.50 10.88 -1.55
C PHE A 54 -1.99 10.67 -1.30
N PHE A 55 -2.85 11.54 -1.83
CA PHE A 55 -4.30 11.37 -1.72
C PHE A 55 -4.78 10.12 -2.48
N ILE A 56 -4.26 9.89 -3.69
CA ILE A 56 -4.54 8.67 -4.47
C ILE A 56 -4.08 7.43 -3.70
N VAL A 57 -2.85 7.43 -3.18
CA VAL A 57 -2.34 6.32 -2.38
C VAL A 57 -3.13 6.15 -1.08
N GLY A 58 -3.61 7.23 -0.45
CA GLY A 58 -4.46 7.18 0.73
C GLY A 58 -5.80 6.51 0.47
N ILE A 59 -6.48 6.85 -0.63
CA ILE A 59 -7.69 6.15 -1.07
C ILE A 59 -7.38 4.68 -1.34
N TRP A 60 -6.28 4.42 -2.05
CA TRP A 60 -5.85 3.06 -2.36
C TRP A 60 -5.59 2.25 -1.08
N TRP A 61 -4.94 2.83 -0.08
CA TRP A 61 -4.72 2.24 1.23
C TRP A 61 -6.03 1.91 1.95
N LEU A 62 -7.06 2.78 1.88
CA LEU A 62 -8.39 2.49 2.42
C LEU A 62 -9.07 1.32 1.69
N VAL A 63 -9.01 1.28 0.36
CA VAL A 63 -9.54 0.15 -0.44
C VAL A 63 -8.81 -1.15 -0.10
N ASP A 64 -7.53 -1.06 0.25
CA ASP A 64 -6.74 -2.20 0.69
C ASP A 64 -7.21 -2.81 2.01
N LEU A 65 -8.01 -2.12 2.82
CA LEU A 65 -8.66 -2.73 3.98
C LEU A 65 -9.48 -3.97 3.57
N PHE A 66 -10.21 -3.86 2.46
CA PHE A 66 -11.04 -4.93 1.90
C PHE A 66 -10.23 -5.90 1.04
N LEU A 67 -9.29 -5.39 0.24
CA LEU A 67 -8.47 -6.25 -0.62
C LEU A 67 -7.52 -7.13 0.20
N THR A 68 -6.95 -6.63 1.29
CA THR A 68 -6.04 -7.39 2.16
C THR A 68 -6.76 -8.56 2.82
N ALA A 69 -8.03 -8.37 3.24
CA ALA A 69 -8.89 -9.45 3.73
C ALA A 69 -8.98 -10.58 2.69
N ARG A 70 -9.31 -10.22 1.44
CA ARG A 70 -9.49 -11.17 0.33
C ARG A 70 -8.18 -11.84 -0.09
N MET A 71 -7.05 -11.14 -0.01
CA MET A 71 -5.74 -11.69 -0.43
C MET A 71 -5.12 -12.60 0.63
N ALA A 72 -5.48 -12.42 1.90
CA ALA A 72 -4.90 -13.17 3.01
C ALA A 72 -5.74 -14.41 3.42
N MET A 73 -7.02 -14.46 3.03
CA MET A 73 -7.90 -15.64 3.16
C MET A 73 -7.64 -16.65 2.04
#